data_AF-A0AAV4NRA0-F1
#
_entry.id   AF-A0AAV4NRA0-F1
#
_cell.length_a   1.000
_cell.length_b   1.000
_cell.length_c   1.000
_cell.angle_alpha   90.00
_cell.angle_beta   90.00
_cell.angle_gamma   90.00
#
_symmetry.space_group_name_H-M   'P 1'
#
loop_
_entity.id
_entity.type
_entity.pdbx_description
1 polymer ?
#
loop_
_entity_poly.entity_id
_entity_poly.type
_entity_poly.pdbx_seq_one_letter_code
_entity_poly.pdbx_strand_id
1 'polypeptide(L)'
;MVEGHPELKDSITELMAKVPSLKQRLAGKSIPLEKYVVRKSNKFASQEGRLIVPALELLYIWNSFPMIAKSRELTENILCRVNNEFSSLEDAKDIENKPLDDYCLILLLRGVCYTSLNRHMQAEDCFREIISCEKRIKEDIYLVPFAMSELALIRIKLSDPAEAKDLLESARHNYHRYPLETILHFRVHSILHQLRAKGQAPPTLPQVDSFSLPRSLSQQRRGYP
;
A
#
# COMPACT_ATOMS: atom_id res chain seq x y z
N MET A 1 -5.38 16.93 -14.66
CA MET A 1 -5.18 18.19 -13.91
C MET A 1 -5.68 19.44 -14.65
N VAL A 2 -6.27 19.33 -15.86
CA VAL A 2 -6.73 20.49 -16.65
C VAL A 2 -8.23 20.77 -16.49
N GLU A 3 -9.00 19.86 -15.89
CA GLU A 3 -10.40 20.12 -15.58
C GLU A 3 -10.52 20.84 -14.23
N GLY A 4 -10.81 22.14 -14.28
CA GLY A 4 -11.29 22.90 -13.13
C GLY A 4 -11.02 24.39 -13.22
N HIS A 5 -9.75 24.77 -13.45
CA HIS A 5 -9.29 26.15 -13.21
C HIS A 5 -8.03 26.47 -14.04
N PRO A 6 -8.16 26.80 -15.34
CA PRO A 6 -7.00 27.11 -16.19
C PRO A 6 -6.16 28.28 -15.67
N GLU A 7 -6.77 29.20 -14.94
CA GLU A 7 -6.13 30.35 -14.28
C GLU A 7 -5.08 29.94 -13.24
N LEU A 8 -5.17 28.73 -12.68
CA LEU A 8 -4.21 28.24 -11.68
C LEU A 8 -2.96 27.64 -12.31
N LYS A 9 -2.89 27.47 -13.63
CA LYS A 9 -1.79 26.77 -14.31
C LYS A 9 -0.43 27.40 -14.02
N ASP A 10 -0.34 28.72 -14.11
CA ASP A 10 0.91 29.45 -13.86
C ASP A 10 1.33 29.34 -12.38
N SER A 11 0.36 29.50 -11.47
CA SER A 11 0.59 29.35 -10.03
C SER A 11 1.05 27.93 -9.66
N ILE A 12 0.44 26.89 -10.24
CA ILE A 12 0.86 25.49 -10.05
C ILE A 12 2.29 25.31 -10.55
N THR A 13 2.60 25.83 -11.74
CA THR A 13 3.93 25.71 -12.34
C THR A 13 4.99 26.38 -11.47
N GLU A 14 4.74 27.59 -10.99
CA GLU A 14 5.62 28.31 -10.07
C GLU A 14 5.82 27.56 -8.75
N LEU A 15 4.75 27.02 -8.16
CA LEU A 15 4.83 26.26 -6.92
C LEU A 15 5.61 24.96 -7.10
N MET A 16 5.37 24.22 -8.19
CA MET A 16 6.09 22.99 -8.51
C MET A 16 7.58 23.24 -8.74
N ALA A 17 7.95 24.37 -9.35
CA ALA A 17 9.35 24.76 -9.52
C ALA A 17 10.07 25.05 -8.20
N LYS A 18 9.36 25.49 -7.15
CA LYS A 18 9.91 25.76 -5.81
C LYS A 18 10.10 24.49 -4.96
N VAL A 19 9.40 23.40 -5.27
CA VAL A 19 9.44 22.16 -4.47
C VAL A 19 10.88 21.65 -4.19
N PRO A 20 11.79 21.58 -5.18
CA PRO A 20 13.16 21.11 -4.94
C PRO A 20 13.93 21.93 -3.90
N SER A 21 13.71 23.25 -3.83
CA SER A 21 14.38 24.13 -2.86
C SER A 21 13.78 24.08 -1.46
N LEU A 22 12.54 23.60 -1.33
CA LEU A 22 11.84 23.50 -0.05
C LEU A 22 12.16 22.21 0.72
N LYS A 23 12.78 21.22 0.07
CA LYS A 23 13.17 19.95 0.68
C LYS A 23 14.12 20.16 1.85
N GLN A 24 13.71 19.67 3.02
CA GLN A 24 14.48 19.69 4.24
C GLN A 24 15.39 18.47 4.37
N ARG A 25 16.37 18.60 5.28
CA ARG A 25 17.25 17.49 5.68
C ARG A 25 17.22 17.40 7.19
N LEU A 26 16.97 16.21 7.70
CA LEU A 26 17.05 15.89 9.12
C LEU A 26 18.30 15.03 9.34
N ALA A 27 19.22 15.50 10.19
CA ALA A 27 20.51 14.85 10.43
C ALA A 27 21.27 14.49 9.13
N GLY A 28 21.27 15.42 8.16
CA GLY A 28 21.94 15.24 6.86
C GLY A 28 21.22 14.33 5.86
N LYS A 29 20.14 13.66 6.26
CA LYS A 29 19.32 12.79 5.40
C LYS A 29 18.05 13.51 4.95
N SER A 30 17.68 13.37 3.69
CA SER A 30 16.37 13.85 3.21
C SER A 30 15.27 12.90 3.66
N ILE A 31 14.11 13.44 3.99
CA ILE A 31 12.92 12.65 4.35
C ILE A 31 12.45 11.90 3.09
N PRO A 32 12.14 10.59 3.18
CA PRO A 32 11.71 9.77 2.04
C PRO A 32 10.56 10.39 1.23
N LEU A 33 9.54 10.90 1.93
CA LEU A 33 8.38 11.55 1.33
C LEU A 33 8.75 12.85 0.60
N GLU A 34 9.62 13.69 1.17
CA GLU A 34 10.03 14.91 0.48
C GLU A 34 10.87 14.60 -0.76
N LYS A 35 11.74 13.58 -0.70
CA LYS A 35 12.47 13.11 -1.88
C LYS A 35 11.52 12.60 -2.96
N TYR A 36 10.42 11.96 -2.57
CA TYR A 36 9.36 11.55 -3.48
C TYR A 36 8.68 12.76 -4.13
N VAL A 37 8.25 13.74 -3.35
CA VAL A 37 7.57 14.94 -3.87
C VAL A 37 8.48 15.74 -4.80
N VAL A 38 9.79 15.83 -4.51
CA VAL A 38 10.78 16.42 -5.44
C VAL A 38 10.89 15.63 -6.75
N ARG A 39 10.84 14.29 -6.71
CA ARG A 39 10.82 13.49 -7.95
C ARG A 39 9.55 13.78 -8.76
N LYS A 40 8.39 13.90 -8.11
CA LYS A 40 7.13 14.24 -8.78
C LYS A 40 7.11 15.67 -9.33
N SER A 41 7.72 16.65 -8.64
CA SER A 41 7.84 18.01 -9.19
C SER A 41 8.72 18.05 -10.45
N ASN A 42 9.81 17.29 -10.46
CA ASN A 42 10.66 17.18 -11.65
C ASN A 42 9.93 16.44 -12.78
N LYS A 43 9.20 15.35 -12.45
CA LYS A 43 8.37 14.62 -13.43
C LYS A 43 7.32 15.55 -14.06
N PHE A 44 6.62 16.35 -13.25
CA PHE A 44 5.66 17.36 -13.72
C PHE A 44 6.29 18.30 -14.76
N ALA A 45 7.49 18.82 -14.49
CA ALA A 45 8.19 19.68 -15.44
C ALA A 45 8.57 18.94 -16.73
N SER A 46 9.04 17.69 -16.62
CA SER A 46 9.39 16.85 -17.78
C SER A 46 8.18 16.41 -18.62
N GLN A 47 6.99 16.44 -18.04
CA GLN A 47 5.72 16.07 -18.67
C GLN A 47 4.88 17.31 -19.03
N GLU A 48 5.53 18.44 -19.33
CA GLU A 48 4.89 19.68 -19.81
C GLU A 48 3.79 20.20 -18.86
N GLY A 49 4.03 20.09 -17.55
CA GLY A 49 3.13 20.56 -16.52
C GLY A 49 1.96 19.60 -16.24
N ARG A 50 2.19 18.30 -16.39
CA ARG A 50 1.17 17.27 -16.13
C ARG A 50 1.65 16.23 -15.13
N LEU A 51 0.73 15.81 -14.25
CA LEU A 51 0.79 14.56 -13.51
C LEU A 51 -0.60 13.91 -13.55
N ILE A 52 -0.66 12.59 -13.64
CA ILE A 52 -1.93 11.86 -13.57
C ILE A 52 -2.33 11.65 -12.11
N VAL A 53 -3.58 12.02 -11.77
CA VAL A 53 -4.20 11.85 -10.44
C VAL A 53 -3.29 12.07 -9.20
N PRO A 54 -2.44 13.12 -9.15
CA PRO A 54 -1.39 13.24 -8.13
C PRO A 54 -1.91 13.32 -6.69
N ALA A 55 -3.12 13.84 -6.50
CA ALA A 55 -3.77 13.86 -5.18
C ALA A 55 -4.13 12.44 -4.70
N LEU A 56 -4.68 11.58 -5.58
CA LEU A 56 -5.03 10.19 -5.22
C LEU A 56 -3.77 9.35 -4.96
N GLU A 57 -2.73 9.57 -5.75
CA GLU A 57 -1.42 8.95 -5.56
C GLU A 57 -0.83 9.30 -4.19
N LEU A 58 -0.88 10.58 -3.77
CA LEU A 58 -0.44 11.00 -2.43
C LEU A 58 -1.28 10.36 -1.31
N LEU A 59 -2.61 10.30 -1.46
CA LEU A 59 -3.48 9.63 -0.49
C LEU A 59 -3.12 8.14 -0.32
N TYR A 60 -2.75 7.47 -1.41
CA TYR A 60 -2.28 6.10 -1.34
C TYR A 60 -0.94 5.97 -0.59
N ILE A 61 0.02 6.85 -0.89
CA ILE A 61 1.34 6.86 -0.24
C ILE A 61 1.22 7.14 1.27
N TRP A 62 0.31 8.04 1.65
CA TRP A 62 -0.03 8.32 3.05
C TRP A 62 -0.90 7.27 3.73
N ASN A 63 -1.20 6.16 3.05
CA ASN A 63 -1.99 5.07 3.61
C ASN A 63 -3.40 5.55 4.06
N SER A 64 -4.04 6.42 3.28
CA SER A 64 -5.36 6.97 3.61
C SER A 64 -6.51 6.04 3.20
N PHE A 65 -6.27 5.07 2.31
CA PHE A 65 -7.31 4.17 1.80
C PHE A 65 -8.02 3.31 2.87
N PRO A 66 -7.36 2.80 3.93
CA PRO A 66 -8.06 2.14 5.02
C PRO A 66 -9.12 3.02 5.72
N MET A 67 -8.91 4.34 5.76
CA MET A 67 -9.91 5.28 6.27
C MET A 67 -11.02 5.52 5.24
N ILE A 68 -10.65 5.74 3.97
CA ILE A 68 -11.59 5.93 2.85
C ILE A 68 -12.54 4.74 2.71
N ALA A 69 -12.02 3.52 2.87
CA ALA A 69 -12.77 2.26 2.77
C ALA A 69 -13.94 2.15 3.77
N LYS A 70 -13.97 2.95 4.83
CA LYS A 70 -15.10 3.03 5.77
C LYS A 70 -16.35 3.65 5.13
N SER A 71 -16.19 4.46 4.08
CA SER A 71 -17.29 4.98 3.26
C SER A 71 -17.28 4.30 1.90
N ARG A 72 -18.24 3.39 1.70
CA ARG A 72 -18.42 2.71 0.42
C ARG A 72 -18.68 3.70 -0.71
N GLU A 73 -19.54 4.70 -0.48
CA GLU A 73 -19.87 5.74 -1.46
C GLU A 73 -18.62 6.51 -1.91
N LEU A 74 -17.81 6.99 -0.95
CA LEU A 74 -16.56 7.68 -1.27
C LEU A 74 -15.61 6.81 -2.09
N THR A 75 -15.51 5.52 -1.74
CA THR A 75 -14.66 4.56 -2.44
C THR A 75 -15.14 4.31 -3.88
N GLU A 76 -16.45 4.16 -4.09
CA GLU A 76 -17.04 4.00 -5.44
C GLU A 76 -16.88 5.29 -6.27
N ASN A 77 -17.01 6.47 -5.66
CA ASN A 77 -16.78 7.75 -6.33
C ASN A 77 -15.32 7.90 -6.79
N ILE A 78 -14.36 7.54 -5.93
CA ILE A 78 -12.94 7.51 -6.31
C ILE A 78 -12.72 6.49 -7.43
N LEU A 79 -13.27 5.28 -7.32
CA LEU A 79 -13.15 4.25 -8.34
C LEU A 79 -13.72 4.72 -9.69
N CYS A 80 -14.86 5.41 -9.70
CA CYS A 80 -15.45 5.99 -10.90
C CYS A 80 -14.47 6.97 -11.57
N ARG A 81 -13.89 7.90 -10.81
CA ARG A 81 -12.88 8.84 -11.34
C ARG A 81 -11.65 8.12 -11.89
N VAL A 82 -11.14 7.12 -11.17
CA VAL A 82 -9.98 6.35 -11.60
C VAL A 82 -10.30 5.54 -12.88
N ASN A 83 -11.51 5.01 -13.01
CA ASN A 83 -11.95 4.30 -14.23
C ASN A 83 -12.06 5.25 -15.43
N ASN A 84 -12.51 6.49 -15.25
CA ASN A 84 -12.55 7.48 -16.34
C ASN A 84 -11.15 7.77 -16.89
N GLU A 85 -10.16 7.93 -16.00
CA GLU A 85 -8.75 8.09 -16.39
C GLU A 85 -8.21 6.82 -17.05
N PHE A 86 -8.61 5.64 -16.56
CA PHE A 86 -8.22 4.35 -17.16
C PHE A 86 -8.68 4.20 -18.61
N SER A 87 -9.93 4.58 -18.92
CA SER A 87 -10.45 4.51 -20.30
C SER A 87 -9.63 5.33 -21.29
N SER A 88 -8.97 6.40 -20.82
CA SER A 88 -8.08 7.23 -21.65
C SER A 88 -6.68 6.61 -21.85
N LEU A 89 -6.36 5.53 -21.13
CA LEU A 89 -5.07 4.86 -21.13
C LEU A 89 -5.13 3.39 -21.57
N GLU A 90 -6.30 2.86 -21.90
CA GLU A 90 -6.51 1.45 -22.20
C GLU A 90 -5.60 0.96 -23.34
N ASP A 91 -5.47 1.76 -24.40
CA ASP A 91 -4.63 1.45 -25.57
C ASP A 91 -3.13 1.66 -25.32
N ALA A 92 -2.73 2.21 -24.16
CA ALA A 92 -1.33 2.52 -23.89
C ALA A 92 -0.45 1.26 -23.88
N LYS A 93 -1.03 0.11 -23.51
CA LYS A 93 -0.33 -1.18 -23.50
C LYS A 93 -0.05 -1.70 -24.91
N ASP A 94 -0.86 -1.36 -25.89
CA ASP A 94 -0.72 -1.86 -27.27
C ASP A 94 0.30 -1.04 -28.07
N ILE A 95 0.65 0.15 -27.58
CA ILE A 95 1.69 0.99 -28.16
C ILE A 95 3.06 0.48 -27.71
N GLU A 96 3.83 -0.04 -28.67
CA GLU A 96 5.20 -0.50 -28.43
C GLU A 96 6.07 0.62 -27.85
N ASN A 97 6.95 0.29 -26.90
CA ASN A 97 7.90 1.20 -26.26
C ASN A 97 7.30 2.40 -25.51
N LYS A 98 5.97 2.53 -25.41
CA LYS A 98 5.34 3.54 -24.55
C LYS A 98 5.57 3.20 -23.08
N PRO A 99 6.11 4.13 -22.26
CA PRO A 99 6.20 3.96 -20.81
C PRO A 99 4.83 3.75 -20.19
N LEU A 100 4.73 2.80 -19.25
CA LEU A 100 3.47 2.41 -18.62
C LEU A 100 3.31 2.93 -17.19
N ASP A 101 4.14 3.87 -16.75
CA ASP A 101 4.11 4.45 -15.40
C ASP A 101 2.71 4.96 -15.01
N ASP A 102 2.08 5.78 -15.86
CA ASP A 102 0.74 6.35 -15.61
C ASP A 102 -0.35 5.26 -15.64
N TYR A 103 -0.24 4.31 -16.57
CA TYR A 103 -1.15 3.16 -16.68
C TYR A 103 -1.10 2.29 -15.42
N CYS A 104 0.10 1.95 -14.96
CA CYS A 104 0.32 1.15 -13.77
C CYS A 104 -0.11 1.87 -12.49
N LEU A 105 0.07 3.19 -12.41
CA LEU A 105 -0.43 3.99 -11.29
C LEU A 105 -1.97 3.96 -11.23
N ILE A 106 -2.65 4.10 -12.37
CA ILE A 106 -4.11 3.99 -12.42
C ILE A 106 -4.55 2.59 -12.03
N LEU A 107 -3.94 1.52 -12.56
CA LEU A 107 -4.24 0.15 -12.14
C LEU A 107 -4.03 -0.06 -10.64
N LEU A 108 -2.98 0.52 -10.05
CA LEU A 108 -2.71 0.40 -8.62
C LEU A 108 -3.88 0.98 -7.82
N LEU A 109 -4.30 2.20 -8.15
CA LEU A 109 -5.41 2.88 -7.49
C LEU A 109 -6.75 2.14 -7.71
N ARG A 110 -6.99 1.58 -8.91
CA ARG A 110 -8.16 0.72 -9.18
C ARG A 110 -8.14 -0.52 -8.29
N GLY A 111 -7.01 -1.22 -8.23
CA GLY A 111 -6.86 -2.42 -7.40
C GLY A 111 -7.09 -2.15 -5.92
N VAL A 112 -6.61 -1.00 -5.41
CA VAL A 112 -6.83 -0.58 -4.01
C VAL A 112 -8.31 -0.25 -3.75
N CYS A 113 -8.99 0.43 -4.69
CA CYS A 113 -10.42 0.66 -4.62
C CYS A 113 -11.21 -0.67 -4.64
N TYR A 114 -10.90 -1.59 -5.55
CA TYR A 114 -11.53 -2.90 -5.60
C TYR A 114 -11.30 -3.70 -4.31
N THR A 115 -10.10 -3.66 -3.76
CA THR A 115 -9.78 -4.29 -2.47
C THR A 115 -10.63 -3.71 -1.34
N SER A 116 -10.79 -2.38 -1.31
CA SER A 116 -11.62 -1.67 -0.33
C SER A 116 -13.11 -2.00 -0.46
N LEU A 117 -13.55 -2.39 -1.65
CA LEU A 117 -14.93 -2.84 -1.94
C LEU A 117 -15.12 -4.36 -1.84
N ASN A 118 -14.10 -5.10 -1.38
CA ASN A 118 -14.06 -6.57 -1.32
C ASN A 118 -14.22 -7.27 -2.69
N ARG A 119 -13.85 -6.61 -3.79
CA ARG A 119 -13.85 -7.17 -5.15
C ARG A 119 -12.46 -7.77 -5.47
N HIS A 120 -12.11 -8.84 -4.76
CA HIS A 120 -10.73 -9.38 -4.75
C HIS A 120 -10.21 -9.85 -6.11
N MET A 121 -11.05 -10.49 -6.93
CA MET A 121 -10.63 -10.96 -8.27
C MET A 121 -10.18 -9.79 -9.16
N GLN A 122 -10.99 -8.73 -9.24
CA GLN A 122 -10.67 -7.54 -10.04
C GLN A 122 -9.43 -6.81 -9.50
N ALA A 123 -9.25 -6.79 -8.18
CA ALA A 123 -8.06 -6.20 -7.57
C ALA A 123 -6.80 -6.99 -7.92
N GLU A 124 -6.87 -8.32 -7.87
CA GLU A 124 -5.77 -9.21 -8.25
C GLU A 124 -5.38 -9.04 -9.72
N ASP A 125 -6.35 -8.98 -10.63
CA ASP A 125 -6.10 -8.73 -12.06
C ASP A 125 -5.30 -7.44 -12.25
N CYS A 126 -5.69 -6.36 -11.56
CA CYS A 126 -4.97 -5.09 -11.61
C CYS A 126 -3.52 -5.22 -11.12
N PHE A 127 -3.30 -5.89 -9.99
CA PHE A 127 -1.95 -6.00 -9.42
C PHE A 127 -1.03 -6.93 -10.22
N ARG A 128 -1.56 -8.04 -10.76
CA ARG A 128 -0.81 -8.93 -11.64
C ARG A 128 -0.41 -8.24 -12.94
N GLU A 129 -1.29 -7.42 -13.50
CA GLU A 129 -0.98 -6.62 -14.70
C GLU A 129 0.14 -5.60 -14.45
N ILE A 130 0.18 -4.96 -13.28
CA ILE A 130 1.29 -4.06 -12.94
C ILE A 130 2.62 -4.82 -12.88
N ILE A 131 2.61 -6.02 -12.29
CA ILE A 131 3.82 -6.87 -12.19
C ILE A 131 4.27 -7.31 -13.59
N SER A 132 3.35 -7.65 -14.49
CA SER A 132 3.70 -8.03 -15.88
C SER A 132 4.31 -6.85 -16.67
N CYS A 133 3.91 -5.62 -16.33
CA CYS A 133 4.38 -4.39 -16.97
C CYS A 133 5.76 -3.88 -16.48
N GLU A 134 6.41 -4.56 -15.53
CA GLU A 134 7.64 -4.11 -14.86
C GLU A 134 8.71 -3.54 -15.81
N LYS A 135 9.01 -4.22 -16.92
CA LYS A 135 10.06 -3.81 -17.87
C LYS A 135 9.75 -2.49 -18.61
N ARG A 136 8.48 -2.09 -18.64
CA ARG A 136 7.98 -0.89 -19.33
C ARG A 136 7.77 0.29 -18.39
N ILE A 137 7.94 0.12 -17.08
CA ILE A 137 7.93 1.21 -16.09
C ILE A 137 9.34 1.84 -16.09
N LYS A 138 9.42 3.17 -16.18
CA LYS A 138 10.70 3.89 -16.35
C LYS A 138 11.10 4.73 -15.15
N GLU A 139 10.15 5.42 -14.53
CA GLU A 139 10.41 6.39 -13.47
C GLU A 139 9.87 5.91 -12.12
N ASP A 140 8.61 5.45 -12.11
CA ASP A 140 7.84 5.12 -10.92
C ASP A 140 8.00 3.64 -10.54
N ILE A 141 9.25 3.20 -10.39
CA ILE A 141 9.62 1.80 -10.09
C ILE A 141 8.94 1.27 -8.82
N TYR A 142 8.55 2.15 -7.88
CA TYR A 142 7.86 1.76 -6.66
C TYR A 142 6.49 1.11 -6.93
N LEU A 143 5.87 1.33 -8.10
CA LEU A 143 4.56 0.77 -8.42
C LEU A 143 4.53 -0.76 -8.32
N VAL A 144 5.59 -1.43 -8.80
CA VAL A 144 5.70 -2.89 -8.80
C VAL A 144 5.74 -3.47 -7.37
N PRO A 145 6.70 -3.10 -6.50
CA PRO A 145 6.77 -3.69 -5.17
C PRO A 145 5.60 -3.25 -4.26
N PHE A 146 4.95 -2.12 -4.52
CA PHE A 146 3.69 -1.77 -3.86
C PHE A 146 2.54 -2.68 -4.34
N ALA A 147 2.39 -2.92 -5.65
CA ALA A 147 1.38 -3.85 -6.18
C ALA A 147 1.57 -5.29 -5.64
N MET A 148 2.82 -5.77 -5.56
CA MET A 148 3.15 -7.06 -4.94
C MET A 148 2.72 -7.13 -3.48
N SER A 149 2.93 -6.04 -2.72
CA SER A 149 2.53 -5.96 -1.31
C SER A 149 1.01 -5.95 -1.13
N GLU A 150 0.28 -5.25 -2.01
CA GLU A 150 -1.20 -5.26 -2.01
C GLU A 150 -1.76 -6.63 -2.42
N LEU A 151 -1.17 -7.27 -3.43
CA LEU A 151 -1.54 -8.63 -3.83
C LEU A 151 -1.30 -9.63 -2.69
N ALA A 152 -0.18 -9.52 -1.97
CA ALA A 152 0.07 -10.33 -0.80
C ALA A 152 -1.01 -10.16 0.27
N LEU A 153 -1.49 -8.94 0.53
CA LEU A 153 -2.61 -8.70 1.45
C LEU A 153 -3.90 -9.42 1.02
N ILE A 154 -4.18 -9.51 -0.28
CA ILE A 154 -5.30 -10.30 -0.80
C ILE A 154 -5.07 -11.78 -0.52
N ARG A 155 -3.88 -12.32 -0.83
CA ARG A 155 -3.56 -13.74 -0.61
C ARG A 155 -3.65 -14.17 0.85
N ILE A 156 -3.24 -13.30 1.76
CA ILE A 156 -3.43 -13.50 3.21
C ILE A 156 -4.90 -13.65 3.57
N LYS A 157 -5.80 -12.87 2.95
CA LYS A 157 -7.25 -12.97 3.19
C LYS A 157 -7.86 -14.22 2.57
N LEU A 158 -7.33 -14.67 1.43
CA LEU A 158 -7.78 -15.88 0.72
C LEU A 158 -7.13 -17.18 1.23
N SER A 159 -6.43 -17.13 2.37
CA SER A 159 -5.79 -18.29 3.01
C SER A 159 -4.66 -18.94 2.20
N ASP A 160 -3.95 -18.17 1.36
CA ASP A 160 -2.68 -18.59 0.74
C ASP A 160 -1.49 -17.78 1.30
N PRO A 161 -0.98 -18.12 2.49
CA PRO A 161 0.12 -17.39 3.13
C PRO A 161 1.49 -17.66 2.49
N ALA A 162 1.62 -18.72 1.69
CA ALA A 162 2.88 -19.06 1.04
C ALA A 162 3.18 -18.08 -0.09
N GLU A 163 2.26 -17.91 -1.05
CA GLU A 163 2.40 -16.95 -2.14
C GLU A 163 2.56 -15.52 -1.57
N ALA A 164 1.80 -15.19 -0.52
CA ALA A 164 1.91 -13.89 0.13
C ALA A 164 3.32 -13.59 0.66
N LYS A 165 3.98 -14.58 1.29
CA LYS A 165 5.32 -14.40 1.83
C LYS A 165 6.34 -14.17 0.71
N ASP A 166 6.25 -14.94 -0.37
CA ASP A 166 7.17 -14.82 -1.51
C ASP A 166 7.04 -13.46 -2.22
N LEU A 167 5.80 -12.98 -2.39
CA LEU A 167 5.53 -11.64 -2.90
C LEU A 167 6.15 -10.54 -2.02
N LEU A 168 5.99 -10.64 -0.69
CA LEU A 168 6.52 -9.66 0.27
C LEU A 168 8.05 -9.66 0.32
N GLU A 169 8.68 -10.83 0.29
CA GLU A 169 10.14 -10.95 0.24
C GLU A 169 10.70 -10.38 -1.06
N SER A 170 10.07 -10.70 -2.20
CA SER A 170 10.47 -10.16 -3.51
C SER A 170 10.30 -8.64 -3.57
N ALA A 171 9.18 -8.11 -3.08
CA ALA A 171 8.93 -6.66 -3.01
C ALA A 171 9.96 -5.93 -2.15
N ARG A 172 10.49 -6.58 -1.11
CA ARG A 172 11.47 -6.00 -0.19
C ARG A 172 12.89 -5.99 -0.76
N HIS A 173 13.29 -7.06 -1.46
CA HIS A 173 14.70 -7.30 -1.81
C HIS A 173 15.05 -7.09 -3.28
N ASN A 174 14.08 -7.14 -4.19
CA ASN A 174 14.37 -7.05 -5.62
C ASN A 174 14.35 -5.61 -6.16
N TYR A 175 13.93 -4.64 -5.35
CA TYR A 175 13.71 -3.25 -5.75
C TYR A 175 14.44 -2.28 -4.82
N HIS A 176 15.22 -1.36 -5.40
CA HIS A 176 16.07 -0.44 -4.64
C HIS A 176 16.10 0.98 -5.20
N ARG A 177 16.53 1.94 -4.36
CA ARG A 177 16.88 3.34 -4.73
C ARG A 177 15.71 4.22 -5.19
N TYR A 178 14.47 3.77 -5.00
CA TYR A 178 13.28 4.61 -5.14
C TYR A 178 12.97 5.32 -3.81
N PRO A 179 12.32 6.50 -3.82
CA PRO A 179 12.19 7.31 -2.59
C PRO A 179 11.37 6.65 -1.50
N LEU A 180 10.41 5.80 -1.88
CA LEU A 180 9.43 5.19 -1.00
C LEU A 180 9.87 3.84 -0.43
N GLU A 181 11.12 3.42 -0.67
CA GLU A 181 11.64 2.11 -0.27
C GLU A 181 11.49 1.87 1.23
N THR A 182 11.91 2.85 2.05
CA THR A 182 11.75 2.77 3.50
C THR A 182 10.29 2.66 3.93
N ILE A 183 9.37 3.40 3.28
CA ILE A 183 7.93 3.34 3.59
C ILE A 183 7.38 1.95 3.28
N LEU A 184 7.75 1.39 2.12
CA LEU A 184 7.35 0.03 1.76
C LEU A 184 7.90 -1.00 2.75
N HIS A 185 9.18 -0.92 3.10
CA HIS A 185 9.81 -1.85 4.04
C HIS A 185 9.10 -1.86 5.39
N PHE A 186 8.68 -0.69 5.91
CA PHE A 186 7.86 -0.62 7.11
C PHE A 186 6.48 -1.30 6.94
N ARG A 187 5.81 -1.09 5.80
CA ARG A 187 4.54 -1.77 5.48
C ARG A 187 4.72 -3.29 5.43
N VAL A 188 5.68 -3.77 4.64
CA VAL A 188 6.01 -5.20 4.49
C VAL A 188 6.37 -5.83 5.84
N HIS A 189 7.23 -5.17 6.63
CA HIS A 189 7.57 -5.64 7.97
C HIS A 189 6.34 -5.79 8.86
N SER A 190 5.44 -4.80 8.85
CA SER A 190 4.20 -4.83 9.62
C SER A 190 3.30 -5.99 9.20
N ILE A 191 3.18 -6.26 7.89
CA ILE A 191 2.40 -7.38 7.35
C ILE A 191 3.00 -8.73 7.77
N LEU A 192 4.31 -8.90 7.60
CA LEU A 192 5.03 -10.13 8.00
C LEU A 192 4.94 -10.37 9.51
N HIS A 193 5.00 -9.32 10.32
CA HIS A 193 4.82 -9.42 11.77
C HIS A 193 3.41 -9.91 12.12
N GLN A 194 2.37 -9.36 11.48
CA GLN A 194 0.98 -9.80 11.68
C GLN A 194 0.78 -11.27 11.25
N LEU A 195 1.42 -11.72 10.18
CA LEU A 195 1.35 -13.11 9.74
C LEU A 195 1.94 -14.08 10.76
N ARG A 196 3.11 -13.73 11.34
CA ARG A 196 3.75 -14.53 12.39
C ARG A 196 2.89 -14.60 13.65
N ALA A 197 2.30 -13.48 14.05
CA ALA A 197 1.40 -13.42 15.20
C ALA A 197 0.14 -14.28 15.00
N LYS A 198 -0.42 -14.33 13.79
CA LYS A 198 -1.57 -15.20 13.46
C LYS A 198 -1.20 -16.69 13.36
N GLY A 199 0.05 -17.00 13.00
CA GLY A 199 0.57 -18.37 12.92
C GLY A 199 1.07 -18.94 14.25
N GLN A 200 1.26 -18.11 15.28
CA GLN A 200 1.54 -18.55 16.64
C GLN A 200 0.22 -18.87 17.34
N ALA A 201 -0.03 -20.15 17.63
CA ALA A 201 -0.99 -20.51 18.67
C ALA A 201 -0.60 -19.82 19.97
N PRO A 202 -1.56 -19.39 20.82
CA PRO A 202 -1.22 -18.88 22.15
C PRO A 202 -0.31 -19.89 22.85
N PRO A 203 0.70 -19.45 23.63
CA PRO A 203 1.51 -20.37 24.40
C PRO A 203 0.55 -21.23 25.22
N THR A 204 0.59 -22.54 24.99
CA THR A 204 -0.17 -23.49 25.79
C THR A 204 0.28 -23.27 27.22
N LEU A 205 -0.59 -22.71 28.05
CA LEU A 205 -0.35 -22.63 29.49
C LEU A 205 0.07 -24.02 29.96
N PRO A 206 1.15 -24.16 30.74
CA PRO A 206 1.50 -25.45 31.33
C PRO A 206 0.25 -25.99 32.00
N GLN A 207 -0.16 -27.21 31.63
CA GLN A 207 -1.24 -27.89 32.33
C GLN A 207 -0.83 -27.92 33.80
N VAL A 208 -1.57 -27.19 34.63
CA VAL A 208 -1.43 -27.29 36.07
C VAL A 208 -1.91 -28.68 36.39
N ASP A 209 -0.96 -29.59 36.67
CA ASP A 209 -1.27 -30.91 37.20
C ASP A 209 -2.24 -30.71 38.36
N SER A 210 -3.42 -31.29 38.20
CA SER A 210 -4.46 -31.27 39.22
C SER A 210 -3.85 -31.81 40.51
N PHE A 211 -3.62 -30.92 41.47
CA PHE A 211 -3.20 -31.30 42.82
C PHE A 211 -4.28 -32.22 43.39
N SER A 212 -3.99 -33.52 43.40
CA SER A 212 -4.74 -34.53 44.14
C SER A 212 -4.57 -34.26 45.63
N LEU A 213 -5.58 -33.68 46.27
CA LEU A 213 -5.65 -33.58 47.72
C LEU A 213 -5.90 -34.97 48.32
N PRO A 214 -5.08 -35.44 49.27
CA PRO A 214 -5.29 -36.72 49.93
C PRO A 214 -6.49 -36.67 50.88
N ARG A 215 -7.29 -37.74 50.86
CA ARG A 215 -8.40 -38.01 51.80
C ARG A 215 -7.85 -38.54 53.13
N SER A 216 -8.08 -37.80 54.21
CA SER A 216 -8.18 -38.25 55.63
C SER A 216 -8.16 -37.00 56.52
N LEU A 217 -8.96 -36.76 57.56
CA LEU A 217 -9.75 -37.62 58.45
C LEU A 217 -10.92 -36.81 59.04
N SER A 218 -11.96 -37.57 59.38
CA SER A 218 -13.14 -37.23 60.16
C SER A 218 -12.89 -36.83 61.62
N GLN A 219 -13.89 -36.14 62.21
CA GLN A 219 -14.11 -35.77 63.64
C GLN A 219 -13.31 -34.53 64.09
N GLN A 220 -13.92 -33.49 64.69
CA GLN A 220 -14.72 -33.55 65.91
C GLN A 220 -15.56 -32.27 66.10
N ARG A 221 -16.81 -32.44 66.57
CA ARG A 221 -17.70 -31.38 67.08
C ARG A 221 -17.21 -30.82 68.43
N ARG A 222 -17.63 -29.58 68.73
CA ARG A 222 -17.76 -28.81 70.02
C ARG A 222 -17.02 -27.48 69.87
N GLY A 223 -17.49 -26.30 70.27
CA GLY A 223 -18.64 -25.82 71.03
C GLY A 223 -18.30 -24.36 71.46
N TYR A 224 -19.32 -23.50 71.53
CA TYR A 224 -19.50 -22.18 72.21
C TYR A 224 -18.38 -21.60 73.12
N PRO A 225 -18.31 -20.26 73.29
CA PRO A 225 -19.36 -19.40 73.88
C PRO A 225 -19.99 -18.37 72.95
#